data_AF-A0A5D0NPT0-F1
#
_entry.id   AF-A0A5D0NPT0-F1
#
_cell.length_a   1.000
_cell.length_b   1.000
_cell.length_c   1.000
_cell.angle_alpha   90.00
_cell.angle_beta   90.00
_cell.angle_gamma   90.00
#
_symmetry.space_group_name_H-M   'P 1'
#
loop_
_entity.id
_entity.type
_entity.pdbx_description
1 polymer ?
#
loop_
_entity_poly.entity_id
_entity_poly.type
_entity_poly.pdbx_seq_one_letter_code
_entity_poly.pdbx_strand_id
1 'polypeptide(L)'
;MAHHRNFRPRAHPPAADRQSPPLWKRLKVRLFTLGGMAFAALMTLVLLPVAKDVLSDKAQRATAEPAMWVSAASKAPESGCMALRDPLGVRDRAAIRLDSDVAGVTRRLGGVWVGELPIDLSLRGGSGQATVTGIEIRPREKARPAASAAVLCHSSAGTPPVAQLTANLDAAPPIVKIGGKRYGDGSVITLAQGEQAPAHLVASITRGYLEFDIVVRFAHKDKAAETLVVYDGDPKLKRPFRVTGAAPRYRSIFIRGSGYDEAPARAACRFLPLKSC
;
A
#
# COMPACT_ATOMS: atom_id res chain seq x y z
N MET A 1 -58.88 31.37 4.69
CA MET A 1 -59.02 32.02 3.36
C MET A 1 -57.68 31.90 2.66
N ALA A 2 -57.48 31.54 1.41
CA ALA A 2 -58.20 30.72 0.44
C ALA A 2 -57.11 30.30 -0.56
N HIS A 3 -57.07 29.04 -0.95
CA HIS A 3 -56.12 28.52 -1.94
C HIS A 3 -56.45 29.09 -3.33
N HIS A 4 -55.52 29.85 -3.94
CA HIS A 4 -55.60 30.17 -5.37
C HIS A 4 -54.81 29.15 -6.20
N ARG A 5 -55.56 28.21 -6.79
CA ARG A 5 -55.11 27.32 -7.88
C ARG A 5 -55.17 28.11 -9.19
N ASN A 6 -54.05 28.24 -9.88
CA ASN A 6 -54.03 28.72 -11.27
C ASN A 6 -54.37 27.57 -12.22
N PHE A 7 -55.57 27.64 -12.79
CA PHE A 7 -56.00 26.89 -13.96
C PHE A 7 -55.27 27.42 -15.20
N ARG A 8 -54.71 26.53 -16.02
CA ARG A 8 -54.43 26.82 -17.43
C ARG A 8 -55.25 25.88 -18.34
N PRO A 9 -55.74 26.35 -19.49
CA PRO A 9 -56.71 25.63 -20.31
C PRO A 9 -56.06 24.50 -21.11
N ARG A 10 -56.85 23.43 -21.32
CA ARG A 10 -56.59 22.37 -22.30
C ARG A 10 -56.61 22.94 -23.71
N ALA A 11 -55.56 22.70 -24.48
CA ALA A 11 -55.61 22.75 -25.94
C ALA A 11 -55.72 21.32 -26.47
N HIS A 12 -56.74 21.06 -27.29
CA HIS A 12 -56.92 19.81 -28.02
C HIS A 12 -55.90 19.68 -29.16
N PRO A 13 -55.46 18.45 -29.49
CA PRO A 13 -54.53 18.20 -30.58
C PRO A 13 -55.23 18.35 -31.95
N PRO A 14 -54.51 18.78 -33.01
CA PRO A 14 -55.00 18.64 -34.37
C PRO A 14 -54.98 17.17 -34.79
N ALA A 15 -56.05 16.74 -35.45
CA ALA A 15 -56.18 15.43 -36.07
C ALA A 15 -55.15 15.28 -37.21
N ALA A 16 -54.32 14.25 -37.12
CA ALA A 16 -53.49 13.80 -38.24
C ALA A 16 -54.04 12.47 -38.77
N ASP A 17 -54.20 12.44 -40.08
CA ASP A 17 -54.84 11.41 -40.87
C ASP A 17 -54.29 10.00 -40.68
N ARG A 18 -55.22 9.03 -40.70
CA ARG A 18 -54.93 7.60 -40.83
C ARG A 18 -54.38 7.32 -42.23
N GLN A 19 -53.08 7.02 -42.33
CA GLN A 19 -52.55 6.25 -43.45
C GLN A 19 -52.31 4.80 -43.01
N SER A 20 -53.14 3.93 -43.56
CA SER A 20 -53.08 2.47 -43.44
C SER A 20 -51.74 1.95 -44.00
N PRO A 21 -50.96 1.17 -43.24
CA PRO A 21 -49.73 0.58 -43.78
C PRO A 21 -50.05 -0.54 -44.79
N PRO A 22 -49.25 -0.68 -45.87
CA PRO A 22 -49.53 -1.59 -46.98
C PRO A 22 -49.43 -3.08 -46.59
N LEU A 23 -50.28 -3.88 -47.24
CA LEU A 23 -50.55 -5.32 -47.04
C LEU A 23 -49.33 -6.26 -47.08
N TRP A 24 -48.17 -5.81 -47.58
CA TRP A 24 -46.96 -6.62 -47.65
C TRP A 24 -46.32 -6.92 -46.29
N LYS A 25 -46.67 -6.16 -45.23
CA LYS A 25 -46.20 -6.47 -43.86
C LYS A 25 -46.92 -7.64 -43.19
N ARG A 26 -48.01 -8.19 -43.77
CA ARG A 26 -48.71 -9.35 -43.19
C ARG A 26 -48.17 -10.71 -43.64
N LEU A 27 -47.27 -10.78 -44.62
CA LEU A 27 -46.78 -12.06 -45.17
C LEU A 27 -45.42 -12.54 -44.62
N LYS A 28 -44.72 -11.75 -43.80
CA LYS A 28 -43.40 -12.13 -43.24
C LYS A 28 -43.43 -12.78 -41.85
N VAL A 29 -44.60 -13.00 -41.25
CA VAL A 29 -44.69 -13.46 -39.85
C VAL A 29 -44.82 -14.99 -39.71
N ARG A 30 -44.88 -15.76 -40.80
CA ARG A 30 -45.12 -17.22 -40.72
C ARG A 30 -43.96 -18.15 -41.08
N LEU A 31 -42.72 -17.67 -41.26
CA LEU A 31 -41.57 -18.54 -41.54
C LEU A 31 -40.40 -18.46 -40.56
N PHE A 32 -40.46 -17.60 -39.54
CA PHE A 32 -39.35 -17.44 -38.57
C PHE A 32 -39.60 -18.03 -37.19
N THR A 33 -40.69 -18.78 -36.98
CA THR A 33 -41.03 -19.34 -35.65
C THR A 33 -40.61 -20.80 -35.44
N LEU A 34 -40.07 -21.50 -36.43
CA LEU A 34 -39.66 -22.90 -36.29
C LEU A 34 -38.16 -23.19 -36.49
N GLY A 35 -37.40 -22.29 -37.11
CA GLY A 35 -35.93 -22.44 -37.22
C GLY A 35 -35.13 -21.84 -36.06
N GLY A 36 -35.70 -20.88 -35.32
CA GLY A 36 -34.99 -20.12 -34.28
C GLY A 36 -34.88 -20.80 -32.91
N MET A 37 -35.74 -21.77 -32.60
CA MET A 37 -35.71 -22.44 -31.28
C MET A 37 -34.65 -23.54 -31.18
N ALA A 38 -34.26 -24.17 -32.29
CA ALA A 38 -33.19 -25.18 -32.27
C ALA A 38 -31.80 -24.54 -32.05
N PHE A 39 -31.56 -23.34 -32.57
CA PHE A 39 -30.27 -22.66 -32.47
C PHE A 39 -30.05 -21.97 -31.11
N ALA A 40 -31.13 -21.45 -30.49
CA ALA A 40 -31.07 -20.87 -29.14
C ALA A 40 -30.84 -21.95 -28.06
N ALA A 41 -31.40 -23.15 -28.23
CA ALA A 41 -31.17 -24.28 -27.32
C ALA A 41 -29.74 -24.83 -27.43
N LEU A 42 -29.14 -24.86 -28.64
CA LEU A 42 -27.76 -25.31 -28.81
C LEU A 42 -26.74 -24.30 -28.24
N MET A 43 -26.98 -22.99 -28.37
CA MET A 43 -26.10 -21.95 -27.81
C MET A 43 -26.20 -21.82 -26.29
N THR A 44 -27.36 -22.10 -25.68
CA THR A 44 -27.46 -22.18 -24.21
C THR A 44 -26.74 -23.42 -23.66
N LEU A 45 -26.77 -24.55 -24.36
CA LEU A 45 -26.12 -25.78 -23.89
C LEU A 45 -24.58 -25.76 -24.00
N VAL A 46 -24.00 -24.98 -24.93
CA VAL A 46 -22.54 -24.85 -25.07
C VAL A 46 -21.95 -23.76 -24.17
N LEU A 47 -22.71 -22.74 -23.79
CA LEU A 47 -22.22 -21.64 -22.92
C LEU A 47 -22.44 -21.88 -21.42
N LEU A 48 -23.39 -22.73 -21.03
CA LEU A 48 -23.63 -23.09 -19.61
C LEU A 48 -22.48 -23.86 -18.93
N PRO A 49 -21.77 -24.82 -19.58
CA PRO A 49 -20.64 -25.49 -18.92
C PRO A 49 -19.47 -24.53 -18.69
N VAL A 50 -19.13 -23.70 -19.69
CA VAL A 50 -18.01 -22.75 -19.58
C VAL A 50 -18.25 -21.67 -18.52
N ALA A 51 -19.50 -21.18 -18.39
CA ALA A 51 -19.85 -20.21 -17.35
C ALA A 51 -19.80 -20.83 -15.94
N LYS A 52 -20.23 -22.09 -15.77
CA LYS A 52 -20.15 -22.81 -14.49
C LYS A 52 -18.70 -23.08 -14.09
N ASP A 53 -17.85 -23.47 -15.01
CA ASP A 53 -16.43 -23.75 -14.70
C ASP A 53 -15.70 -22.46 -14.31
N VAL A 54 -15.92 -21.35 -15.02
CA VAL A 54 -15.29 -20.05 -14.68
C VAL A 54 -15.83 -19.48 -13.37
N LEU A 55 -17.13 -19.65 -13.07
CA LEU A 55 -17.73 -19.20 -11.81
C LEU A 55 -17.33 -20.11 -10.63
N SER A 56 -17.24 -21.42 -10.83
CA SER A 56 -16.79 -22.38 -9.82
C SER A 56 -15.33 -22.19 -9.49
N ASP A 57 -14.47 -21.96 -10.49
CA ASP A 57 -13.04 -21.74 -10.30
C ASP A 57 -12.77 -20.39 -9.61
N LYS A 58 -13.57 -19.34 -9.88
CA LYS A 58 -13.54 -18.10 -9.10
C LYS A 58 -14.05 -18.27 -7.66
N ALA A 59 -15.10 -19.05 -7.45
CA ALA A 59 -15.65 -19.33 -6.12
C ALA A 59 -14.70 -20.19 -5.28
N GLN A 60 -14.03 -21.19 -5.88
CA GLN A 60 -12.99 -22.00 -5.24
C GLN A 60 -11.74 -21.19 -4.93
N ARG A 61 -11.32 -20.25 -5.79
CA ARG A 61 -10.21 -19.34 -5.48
C ARG A 61 -10.54 -18.34 -4.36
N ALA A 62 -11.81 -18.02 -4.15
CA ALA A 62 -12.24 -17.14 -3.06
C ALA A 62 -12.27 -17.85 -1.69
N THR A 63 -12.37 -19.19 -1.67
CA THR A 63 -12.37 -20.00 -0.44
C THR A 63 -11.07 -20.77 -0.20
N ALA A 64 -10.20 -20.85 -1.21
CA ALA A 64 -8.88 -21.46 -1.08
C ALA A 64 -7.98 -20.63 -0.15
N GLU A 65 -7.34 -21.31 0.80
CA GLU A 65 -6.27 -20.72 1.61
C GLU A 65 -5.17 -20.20 0.67
N PRO A 66 -4.66 -18.97 0.87
CA PRO A 66 -3.66 -18.40 -0.03
C PRO A 66 -2.37 -19.21 0.02
N ALA A 67 -1.59 -19.17 -1.07
CA ALA A 67 -0.34 -19.91 -1.17
C ALA A 67 0.75 -19.41 -0.20
N MET A 68 0.70 -18.12 0.15
CA MET A 68 1.63 -17.47 1.07
C MET A 68 0.93 -16.32 1.78
N TRP A 69 1.32 -16.09 3.02
CA TRP A 69 0.99 -14.90 3.79
C TRP A 69 2.24 -14.08 4.03
N VAL A 70 2.12 -12.77 3.86
CA VAL A 70 3.18 -11.83 4.20
C VAL A 70 2.59 -10.69 5.00
N SER A 71 3.21 -10.37 6.14
CA SER A 71 2.94 -9.16 6.89
C SER A 71 4.23 -8.43 7.19
N ALA A 72 4.12 -7.12 7.42
CA ALA A 72 5.28 -6.33 7.79
C ALA A 72 4.89 -5.18 8.72
N ALA A 73 5.85 -4.75 9.53
CA ALA A 73 5.71 -3.58 10.37
C ALA A 73 7.04 -2.83 10.41
N SER A 74 6.98 -1.51 10.22
CA SER A 74 8.10 -0.65 10.54
C SER A 74 8.34 -0.65 12.05
N LYS A 75 9.62 -0.64 12.42
CA LYS A 75 10.05 -0.55 13.82
C LYS A 75 10.68 0.80 14.09
N ALA A 76 10.48 1.29 15.31
CA ALA A 76 11.31 2.34 15.84
C ALA A 76 12.76 1.79 15.94
N PRO A 77 13.75 2.40 15.29
CA PRO A 77 15.14 2.06 15.53
C PRO A 77 15.48 2.37 16.99
N GLU A 78 16.41 1.60 17.55
CA GLU A 78 16.80 1.75 18.95
C GLU A 78 17.42 3.13 19.21
N SER A 79 18.18 3.65 18.25
CA SER A 79 18.74 5.00 18.27
C SER A 79 18.46 5.72 16.96
N GLY A 80 18.56 7.04 16.99
CA GLY A 80 18.46 7.86 15.80
C GLY A 80 17.51 9.03 15.98
N CYS A 81 17.03 9.54 14.86
CA CYS A 81 16.16 10.71 14.83
C CYS A 81 14.90 10.44 14.01
N MET A 82 13.77 10.93 14.51
CA MET A 82 12.51 11.00 13.79
C MET A 82 12.24 12.44 13.39
N ALA A 83 11.98 12.69 12.11
CA ALA A 83 11.57 13.99 11.61
C ALA A 83 10.03 14.07 11.47
N LEU A 84 9.47 15.22 11.78
CA LEU A 84 8.06 15.53 11.57
C LEU A 84 7.87 16.27 10.24
N ARG A 85 6.81 15.91 9.52
CA ARG A 85 6.43 16.59 8.28
C ARG A 85 5.67 17.87 8.54
N ASP A 86 4.77 17.83 9.52
CA ASP A 86 3.87 18.94 9.82
C ASP A 86 4.36 19.78 11.01
N PRO A 87 4.08 21.09 11.02
CA PRO A 87 4.54 22.00 12.07
C PRO A 87 3.91 21.68 13.44
N LEU A 88 4.72 21.86 14.48
CA LEU A 88 4.29 21.68 15.87
C LEU A 88 3.47 22.86 16.38
N GLY A 89 2.29 22.58 16.91
CA GLY A 89 1.52 23.51 17.73
C GLY A 89 2.04 23.59 19.18
N VAL A 90 1.49 24.51 19.97
CA VAL A 90 1.88 24.70 21.39
C VAL A 90 1.63 23.43 22.21
N ARG A 91 0.48 22.76 21.99
CA ARG A 91 0.14 21.51 22.69
C ARG A 91 1.08 20.37 22.32
N ASP A 92 1.45 20.25 21.05
CA ASP A 92 2.36 19.21 20.59
C ASP A 92 3.76 19.38 21.21
N ARG A 93 4.26 20.63 21.29
CA ARG A 93 5.54 20.92 21.96
C ARG A 93 5.50 20.55 23.44
N ALA A 94 4.41 20.87 24.13
CA ALA A 94 4.26 20.52 25.53
C ALA A 94 4.27 19.00 25.73
N ALA A 95 3.51 18.26 24.89
CA ALA A 95 3.45 16.80 24.96
C ALA A 95 4.81 16.14 24.65
N ILE A 96 5.58 16.70 23.71
CA ILE A 96 6.94 16.25 23.42
C ILE A 96 7.86 16.50 24.61
N ARG A 97 7.91 17.74 25.13
CA ARG A 97 8.79 18.12 26.24
C ARG A 97 8.53 17.29 27.51
N LEU A 98 7.27 16.96 27.78
CA LEU A 98 6.86 16.16 28.93
C LEU A 98 6.92 14.64 28.70
N ASP A 99 7.30 14.19 27.50
CA ASP A 99 7.24 12.77 27.06
C ASP A 99 5.87 12.11 27.32
N SER A 100 4.78 12.88 27.24
CA SER A 100 3.45 12.44 27.70
C SER A 100 2.62 11.77 26.59
N ASP A 101 2.80 12.19 25.33
CA ASP A 101 2.12 11.63 24.15
C ASP A 101 2.97 11.78 22.87
N VAL A 102 4.26 11.44 22.96
CA VAL A 102 5.15 11.56 21.79
C VAL A 102 4.63 10.71 20.63
N ALA A 103 4.21 9.46 20.89
CA ALA A 103 3.73 8.56 19.84
C ALA A 103 2.46 9.05 19.12
N GLY A 104 1.52 9.67 19.84
CA GLY A 104 0.31 10.27 19.24
C GLY A 104 0.65 11.51 18.41
N VAL A 105 1.55 12.36 18.92
CA VAL A 105 2.05 13.55 18.20
C VAL A 105 2.77 13.16 16.92
N THR A 106 3.72 12.23 16.99
CA THR A 106 4.49 11.81 15.81
C THR A 106 3.59 11.16 14.76
N ARG A 107 2.63 10.31 15.15
CA ARG A 107 1.66 9.74 14.21
C ARG A 107 0.82 10.81 13.52
N ARG A 108 0.33 11.80 14.28
CA ARG A 108 -0.53 12.88 13.76
C ARG A 108 0.21 13.82 12.82
N LEU A 109 1.47 14.13 13.12
CA LEU A 109 2.29 15.12 12.37
C LEU A 109 3.21 14.48 11.31
N GLY A 110 2.90 13.24 10.91
CA GLY A 110 3.59 12.54 9.84
C GLY A 110 5.05 12.23 10.17
N GLY A 111 5.31 11.80 11.41
CA GLY A 111 6.62 11.38 11.90
C GLY A 111 7.21 10.26 11.07
N VAL A 112 8.47 10.43 10.69
CA VAL A 112 9.22 9.51 9.82
C VAL A 112 10.67 9.43 10.27
N TRP A 113 11.24 8.23 10.22
CA TRP A 113 12.63 8.01 10.61
C TRP A 113 13.61 8.62 9.62
N VAL A 114 14.67 9.20 10.16
CA VAL A 114 15.74 9.85 9.41
C VAL A 114 16.84 8.84 9.13
N GLY A 115 17.23 8.71 7.85
CA GLY A 115 18.35 7.86 7.43
C GLY A 115 17.93 6.41 7.20
N GLU A 116 17.44 5.73 8.24
CA GLU A 116 17.14 4.31 8.19
C GLU A 116 15.75 3.98 8.72
N LEU A 117 15.12 2.98 8.12
CA LEU A 117 13.85 2.40 8.54
C LEU A 117 14.01 0.88 8.68
N PRO A 118 14.12 0.37 9.91
CA PRO A 118 14.02 -1.06 10.18
C PRO A 118 12.59 -1.55 9.96
N ILE A 119 12.46 -2.69 9.28
CA ILE A 119 11.19 -3.31 8.91
C ILE A 119 11.29 -4.80 9.21
N ASP A 120 10.34 -5.28 10.01
CA ASP A 120 10.18 -6.71 10.23
C ASP A 120 9.19 -7.26 9.21
N LEU A 121 9.63 -8.29 8.50
CA LEU A 121 8.82 -9.06 7.57
C LEU A 121 8.53 -10.42 8.22
N SER A 122 7.25 -10.81 8.22
CA SER A 122 6.82 -12.15 8.59
C SER A 122 6.33 -12.86 7.34
N LEU A 123 7.10 -13.84 6.88
CA LEU A 123 6.78 -14.66 5.72
C LEU A 123 6.21 -15.98 6.25
N ARG A 124 5.05 -16.41 5.76
CA ARG A 124 4.43 -17.66 6.17
C ARG A 124 3.91 -18.45 4.96
N GLY A 125 4.26 -19.74 4.90
CA GLY A 125 3.70 -20.67 3.91
C GLY A 125 2.22 -20.94 4.18
N GLY A 126 1.39 -20.89 3.15
CA GLY A 126 -0.04 -21.15 3.22
C GLY A 126 -0.39 -22.56 2.76
N SER A 127 -1.20 -22.69 1.70
CA SER A 127 -1.75 -23.97 1.20
C SER A 127 -0.74 -24.98 0.59
N GLY A 128 0.56 -24.82 0.87
CA GLY A 128 1.64 -25.70 0.41
C GLY A 128 3.00 -25.00 0.44
N GLN A 129 4.01 -25.61 -0.18
CA GLN A 129 5.35 -25.02 -0.25
C GLN A 129 5.36 -23.77 -1.11
N ALA A 130 5.98 -22.70 -0.62
CA ALA A 130 6.15 -21.45 -1.35
C ALA A 130 7.61 -20.98 -1.25
N THR A 131 8.18 -20.59 -2.39
CA THR A 131 9.56 -20.12 -2.47
C THR A 131 9.56 -18.64 -2.81
N VAL A 132 10.09 -17.81 -1.91
CA VAL A 132 10.30 -16.38 -2.15
C VAL A 132 11.47 -16.22 -3.11
N THR A 133 11.17 -15.70 -4.30
CA THR A 133 12.12 -15.52 -5.42
C THR A 133 12.51 -14.06 -5.62
N GLY A 134 11.89 -13.14 -4.90
CA GLY A 134 12.27 -11.74 -4.91
C GLY A 134 11.61 -10.93 -3.81
N ILE A 135 12.33 -9.96 -3.30
CA ILE A 135 11.82 -8.90 -2.44
C ILE A 135 12.26 -7.60 -3.11
N GLU A 136 11.31 -6.76 -3.47
CA GLU A 136 11.52 -5.51 -4.20
C GLU A 136 10.98 -4.35 -3.37
N ILE A 137 11.62 -3.18 -3.47
CA ILE A 137 11.05 -1.93 -2.96
C ILE A 137 10.55 -1.12 -4.15
N ARG A 138 9.28 -0.71 -4.09
CA ARG A 138 8.64 0.12 -5.12
C ARG A 138 8.29 1.48 -4.55
N PRO A 139 9.05 2.53 -4.87
CA PRO A 139 8.65 3.90 -4.57
C PRO A 139 7.29 4.20 -5.21
N ARG A 140 6.36 4.78 -4.45
CA ARG A 140 5.04 5.18 -4.98
C ARG A 140 5.14 6.41 -5.88
N GLU A 141 6.02 7.33 -5.50
CA GLU A 141 6.24 8.60 -6.18
C GLU A 141 7.75 8.91 -6.21
N LYS A 142 8.12 9.97 -6.95
CA LYS A 142 9.46 10.54 -6.88
C LYS A 142 9.74 11.08 -5.47
N ALA A 143 11.02 11.08 -5.08
CA ALA A 143 11.45 11.63 -3.81
C ALA A 143 10.98 13.08 -3.64
N ARG A 144 10.36 13.37 -2.49
CA ARG A 144 9.94 14.71 -2.07
C ARG A 144 11.04 15.37 -1.22
N PRO A 145 10.96 16.67 -0.91
CA PRO A 145 11.85 17.27 0.07
C PRO A 145 11.78 16.53 1.41
N ALA A 146 12.92 16.43 2.11
CA ALA A 146 13.03 15.79 3.41
C ALA A 146 12.06 16.45 4.43
N ALA A 147 11.53 15.64 5.35
CA ALA A 147 10.71 16.15 6.44
C ALA A 147 11.55 17.07 7.33
N SER A 148 11.07 18.30 7.59
CA SER A 148 11.91 19.36 8.16
C SER A 148 11.21 20.20 9.24
N ALA A 149 9.98 19.85 9.62
CA ALA A 149 9.20 20.68 10.54
C ALA A 149 9.76 20.60 11.96
N ALA A 150 10.08 19.41 12.44
CA ALA A 150 10.86 19.20 13.65
C ALA A 150 11.66 17.91 13.54
N VAL A 151 12.64 17.72 14.42
CA VAL A 151 13.33 16.44 14.58
C VAL A 151 13.46 16.09 16.06
N LEU A 152 13.21 14.84 16.39
CA LEU A 152 13.30 14.27 17.73
C LEU A 152 14.40 13.20 17.69
N CYS A 153 15.49 13.40 18.43
CA CYS A 153 16.64 12.53 18.44
C CYS A 153 16.83 11.85 19.79
N HIS A 154 17.18 10.57 19.80
CA HIS A 154 17.54 9.84 21.01
C HIS A 154 18.76 8.94 20.77
N SER A 155 19.63 8.86 21.77
CA SER A 155 20.67 7.85 21.87
C SER A 155 20.10 6.58 22.49
N SER A 156 20.59 5.42 22.06
CA SER A 156 20.40 4.14 22.77
C SER A 156 21.77 3.54 23.11
N ALA A 157 21.77 2.73 24.16
CA ALA A 157 22.90 1.88 24.59
C ALA A 157 22.77 0.43 24.07
N GLY A 158 21.76 0.14 23.25
CA GLY A 158 21.49 -1.17 22.67
C GLY A 158 22.34 -1.49 21.45
N THR A 159 22.47 -2.79 21.15
CA THR A 159 23.14 -3.25 19.94
C THR A 159 22.16 -3.18 18.78
N PRO A 160 22.48 -2.46 17.68
CA PRO A 160 21.57 -2.40 16.54
C PRO A 160 21.26 -3.83 16.04
N PRO A 161 20.00 -4.12 15.67
CA PRO A 161 19.64 -5.42 15.16
C PRO A 161 20.48 -5.74 13.91
N VAL A 162 21.00 -6.96 13.82
CA VAL A 162 21.76 -7.41 12.65
C VAL A 162 20.78 -7.54 11.48
N ALA A 163 20.82 -6.57 10.58
CA ALA A 163 20.00 -6.57 9.38
C ALA A 163 20.37 -7.77 8.50
N GLN A 164 19.38 -8.61 8.18
CA GLN A 164 19.56 -9.71 7.24
C GLN A 164 19.45 -9.21 5.80
N LEU A 165 18.52 -8.27 5.58
CA LEU A 165 18.27 -7.62 4.31
C LEU A 165 18.54 -6.13 4.41
N THR A 166 19.09 -5.55 3.33
CA THR A 166 19.34 -4.11 3.23
C THR A 166 18.86 -3.58 1.89
N ALA A 167 18.43 -2.32 1.86
CA ALA A 167 18.09 -1.66 0.61
C ALA A 167 18.42 -0.17 0.68
N ASN A 168 19.25 0.31 -0.25
CA ASN A 168 19.52 1.73 -0.40
C ASN A 168 18.49 2.34 -1.38
N LEU A 169 17.69 3.27 -0.88
CA LEU A 169 16.63 3.95 -1.63
C LEU A 169 17.12 5.14 -2.45
N ASP A 170 18.37 5.57 -2.27
CA ASP A 170 18.99 6.57 -3.16
C ASP A 170 19.35 5.97 -4.53
N ALA A 171 19.45 4.63 -4.63
CA ALA A 171 19.66 3.93 -5.88
C ALA A 171 18.34 3.81 -6.67
N ALA A 172 18.39 4.01 -7.99
CA ALA A 172 17.24 3.88 -8.88
C ALA A 172 17.51 2.80 -9.96
N PRO A 173 16.81 1.65 -9.96
CA PRO A 173 15.83 1.22 -8.95
C PRO A 173 16.49 0.78 -7.63
N PRO A 174 15.77 0.84 -6.48
CA PRO A 174 16.28 0.29 -5.23
C PRO A 174 16.48 -1.23 -5.34
N ILE A 175 17.61 -1.72 -4.81
CA ILE A 175 17.97 -3.15 -4.84
C ILE A 175 18.02 -3.67 -3.40
N VAL A 176 17.23 -4.71 -3.13
CA VAL A 176 17.31 -5.45 -1.87
C VAL A 176 18.49 -6.42 -1.92
N LYS A 177 19.29 -6.43 -0.86
CA LYS A 177 20.50 -7.24 -0.73
C LYS A 177 20.48 -8.09 0.54
N ILE A 178 21.07 -9.29 0.47
CA ILE A 178 21.38 -10.19 1.59
C ILE A 178 22.88 -10.47 1.58
N GLY A 179 23.57 -10.27 2.71
CA GLY A 179 25.03 -10.44 2.77
C GLY A 179 25.79 -9.66 1.69
N GLY A 180 25.30 -8.47 1.31
CA GLY A 180 25.87 -7.61 0.26
C GLY A 180 25.54 -8.01 -1.19
N LYS A 181 24.96 -9.18 -1.43
CA LYS A 181 24.53 -9.64 -2.76
C LYS A 181 23.06 -9.32 -3.00
N ARG A 182 22.65 -9.12 -4.25
CA ARG A 182 21.24 -8.90 -4.60
C ARG A 182 20.41 -10.11 -4.19
N TYR A 183 19.29 -9.87 -3.50
CA TYR A 183 18.36 -10.93 -3.14
C TYR A 183 17.66 -11.47 -4.40
N GLY A 184 17.48 -12.79 -4.47
CA GLY A 184 16.97 -13.48 -5.66
C GLY A 184 18.05 -13.96 -6.65
N ASP A 185 19.30 -13.50 -6.52
CA ASP A 185 20.45 -14.02 -7.29
C ASP A 185 20.99 -15.30 -6.64
N GLY A 186 20.16 -16.33 -6.57
CA GLY A 186 20.48 -17.63 -5.95
C GLY A 186 20.23 -17.72 -4.44
N SER A 187 19.91 -16.60 -3.78
CA SER A 187 19.38 -16.60 -2.41
C SER A 187 17.85 -16.61 -2.45
N VAL A 188 17.25 -17.68 -1.92
CA VAL A 188 15.80 -17.86 -1.83
C VAL A 188 15.40 -18.28 -0.43
N ILE A 189 14.16 -17.99 -0.04
CA ILE A 189 13.56 -18.48 1.20
C ILE A 189 12.43 -19.43 0.80
N THR A 190 12.56 -20.71 1.15
CA THR A 190 11.52 -21.71 0.90
C THR A 190 10.79 -21.99 2.20
N LEU A 191 9.46 -21.93 2.17
CA LEU A 191 8.59 -22.15 3.33
C LEU A 191 7.68 -23.33 3.05
N ALA A 192 7.66 -24.31 3.96
CA ALA A 192 6.64 -25.34 4.00
C ALA A 192 5.28 -24.79 4.44
N GLN A 193 4.23 -25.61 4.30
CA GLN A 193 2.89 -25.25 4.77
C GLN A 193 2.91 -24.92 6.27
N GLY A 194 2.43 -23.74 6.64
CA GLY A 194 2.39 -23.27 8.02
C GLY A 194 3.73 -22.80 8.59
N GLU A 195 4.85 -23.03 7.89
CA GLU A 195 6.17 -22.56 8.31
C GLU A 195 6.21 -21.03 8.25
N GLN A 196 6.85 -20.44 9.25
CA GLN A 196 7.04 -19.00 9.35
C GLN A 196 8.54 -18.68 9.41
N ALA A 197 8.99 -17.75 8.57
CA ALA A 197 10.34 -17.21 8.61
C ALA A 197 10.29 -15.69 8.84
N PRO A 198 10.90 -15.19 9.93
CA PRO A 198 11.13 -13.76 10.09
C PRO A 198 12.26 -13.32 9.16
N ALA A 199 12.13 -12.12 8.59
CA ALA A 199 13.20 -11.45 7.88
C ALA A 199 13.29 -9.97 8.31
N HIS A 200 14.49 -9.49 8.56
CA HIS A 200 14.73 -8.11 8.97
C HIS A 200 15.32 -7.31 7.82
N LEU A 201 14.56 -6.33 7.32
CA LEU A 201 14.96 -5.42 6.25
C LEU A 201 15.27 -4.04 6.83
N VAL A 202 16.43 -3.49 6.50
CA VAL A 202 16.72 -2.07 6.73
C VAL A 202 16.71 -1.33 5.41
N ALA A 203 15.74 -0.43 5.25
CA ALA A 203 15.70 0.51 4.14
C ALA A 203 16.42 1.80 4.54
N SER A 204 17.41 2.22 3.76
CA SER A 204 18.19 3.43 4.02
C SER A 204 18.04 4.47 2.91
N ILE A 205 18.09 5.74 3.29
CA ILE A 205 18.01 6.89 2.38
C ILE A 205 18.86 8.02 2.95
N THR A 206 19.62 8.71 2.10
CA THR A 206 20.40 9.87 2.52
C THR A 206 19.70 11.19 2.20
N ARG A 207 18.85 11.23 1.18
CA ARG A 207 18.24 12.48 0.68
C ARG A 207 16.74 12.36 0.42
N GLY A 208 16.03 13.44 0.74
CA GLY A 208 14.62 13.57 0.42
C GLY A 208 13.72 12.70 1.28
N TYR A 209 12.47 12.59 0.88
CA TYR A 209 11.42 11.83 1.54
C TYR A 209 10.85 10.82 0.56
N LEU A 210 10.68 9.57 0.97
CA LEU A 210 10.07 8.53 0.15
C LEU A 210 8.92 7.82 0.87
N GLU A 211 7.86 7.59 0.10
CA GLU A 211 6.81 6.61 0.37
C GLU A 211 7.02 5.43 -0.58
N PHE A 212 7.03 4.22 -0.04
CA PHE A 212 7.26 3.00 -0.83
C PHE A 212 6.46 1.82 -0.31
N ASP A 213 6.22 0.87 -1.20
CA ASP A 213 5.66 -0.43 -0.88
C ASP A 213 6.76 -1.50 -1.00
N ILE A 214 6.64 -2.55 -0.20
CA ILE A 214 7.45 -3.77 -0.38
C ILE A 214 6.65 -4.72 -1.26
N VAL A 215 7.30 -5.29 -2.28
CA VAL A 215 6.70 -6.31 -3.14
C VAL A 215 7.46 -7.60 -2.98
N VAL A 216 6.76 -8.65 -2.55
CA VAL A 216 7.30 -10.00 -2.44
C VAL A 216 6.85 -10.79 -3.64
N ARG A 217 7.80 -11.41 -4.34
CA ARG A 217 7.55 -12.37 -5.42
C ARG A 217 7.80 -13.77 -4.91
N PHE A 218 6.88 -14.67 -5.17
CA PHE A 218 7.00 -16.06 -4.74
C PHE A 218 6.49 -17.03 -5.79
N ALA A 219 7.06 -18.23 -5.83
CA ALA A 219 6.62 -19.34 -6.67
C ALA A 219 5.91 -20.40 -5.81
N HIS A 220 4.87 -21.03 -6.35
CA HIS A 220 4.09 -22.07 -5.69
C HIS A 220 3.60 -23.12 -6.70
N LYS A 221 3.76 -24.42 -6.39
CA LYS A 221 3.27 -25.55 -7.21
C LYS A 221 3.58 -25.42 -8.71
N ASP A 222 4.85 -25.13 -9.04
CA ASP A 222 5.35 -24.96 -10.41
C ASP A 222 4.65 -23.88 -11.26
N LYS A 223 3.89 -22.99 -10.62
CA LYS A 223 3.24 -21.86 -11.28
C LYS A 223 4.19 -20.68 -11.43
N ALA A 224 3.85 -19.80 -12.38
CA ALA A 224 4.48 -18.50 -12.54
C ALA A 224 4.49 -17.74 -11.21
N ALA A 225 5.56 -16.98 -10.95
CA ALA A 225 5.72 -16.25 -9.71
C ALA A 225 4.58 -15.22 -9.51
N GLU A 226 3.94 -15.27 -8.35
CA GLU A 226 2.93 -14.31 -7.93
C GLU A 226 3.56 -13.16 -7.15
N THR A 227 2.90 -12.00 -7.14
CA THR A 227 3.37 -10.79 -6.43
C THR A 227 2.39 -10.40 -5.32
N LEU A 228 2.92 -10.19 -4.11
CA LEU A 228 2.20 -9.61 -2.99
C LEU A 228 2.74 -8.23 -2.67
N VAL A 229 1.85 -7.25 -2.58
CA VAL A 229 2.17 -5.92 -2.05
C VAL A 229 1.99 -5.97 -0.54
N VAL A 230 3.03 -5.56 0.17
CA VAL A 230 3.10 -5.58 1.63
C VAL A 230 3.05 -4.14 2.13
N TYR A 231 2.19 -3.90 3.12
CA TYR A 231 1.94 -2.59 3.72
C TYR A 231 2.49 -2.52 5.14
N ASP A 232 2.67 -1.29 5.64
CA ASP A 232 3.12 -1.05 7.01
C ASP A 232 1.98 -1.24 8.02
N GLY A 233 2.05 -2.31 8.81
CA GLY A 233 1.08 -2.64 9.84
C GLY A 233 -0.16 -3.35 9.27
N ASP A 234 -1.36 -2.84 9.59
CA ASP A 234 -2.61 -3.47 9.16
C ASP A 234 -2.80 -3.34 7.63
N PRO A 235 -2.85 -4.46 6.88
CA PRO A 235 -2.99 -4.46 5.43
C PRO A 235 -4.31 -3.81 4.95
N LYS A 236 -5.35 -3.76 5.78
CA LYS A 236 -6.62 -3.09 5.45
C LYS A 236 -6.45 -1.58 5.28
N LEU A 237 -5.45 -1.00 5.95
CA LEU A 237 -5.19 0.43 5.90
C LEU A 237 -4.31 0.84 4.71
N LYS A 238 -3.70 -0.12 4.01
CA LYS A 238 -2.83 0.08 2.83
C LYS A 238 -1.77 1.17 3.00
N ARG A 239 -1.23 1.29 4.22
CA ARG A 239 -0.26 2.33 4.58
C ARG A 239 1.09 2.02 3.93
N PRO A 240 1.69 3.00 3.21
CA PRO A 240 3.04 2.83 2.71
C PRO A 240 4.07 2.90 3.84
N PHE A 241 5.24 2.32 3.60
CA PHE A 241 6.43 2.61 4.38
C PHE A 241 6.93 4.01 4.06
N ARG A 242 7.53 4.67 5.06
CA ARG A 242 7.95 6.07 4.96
C ARG A 242 9.29 6.28 5.63
N VAL A 243 10.21 6.89 4.90
CA VAL A 243 11.54 7.23 5.41
C VAL A 243 12.01 8.55 4.78
N THR A 244 12.84 9.29 5.51
CA THR A 244 13.39 10.56 5.04
C THR A 244 14.90 10.58 5.25
N GLY A 245 15.63 11.23 4.36
CA GLY A 245 16.99 11.67 4.62
C GLY A 245 17.00 12.86 5.58
N ALA A 246 18.19 13.26 6.03
CA ALA A 246 18.34 14.43 6.88
C ALA A 246 17.96 15.70 6.11
N ALA A 247 17.12 16.55 6.71
CA ALA A 247 16.84 17.87 6.15
C ALA A 247 18.05 18.81 6.36
N PRO A 248 18.34 19.72 5.42
CA PRO A 248 19.41 20.70 5.59
C PRO A 248 19.23 21.59 6.82
N ARG A 249 17.97 21.84 7.22
CA ARG A 249 17.57 22.63 8.39
C ARG A 249 16.25 22.08 8.94
N TYR A 250 16.13 22.03 10.26
CA TYR A 250 14.88 21.73 10.97
C TYR A 250 14.39 23.00 11.66
N ARG A 251 13.06 23.20 11.75
CA ARG A 251 12.50 24.39 12.44
C ARG A 251 12.64 24.29 13.96
N SER A 252 12.46 23.09 14.51
CA SER A 252 12.71 22.77 15.91
C SER A 252 13.47 21.45 16.01
N ILE A 253 14.35 21.36 17.00
CA ILE A 253 15.19 20.19 17.24
C ILE A 253 14.99 19.81 18.70
N PHE A 254 14.70 18.54 18.94
CA PHE A 254 14.50 17.99 20.26
C PHE A 254 15.44 16.83 20.50
N ILE A 255 16.05 16.78 21.66
CA ILE A 255 16.98 15.73 22.06
C ILE A 255 16.46 15.09 23.34
N ARG A 256 16.44 13.76 23.37
CA ARG A 256 15.96 13.01 24.52
C ARG A 256 16.90 13.16 25.73
N GLY A 257 16.31 13.57 26.85
CA GLY A 257 16.87 13.65 28.20
C GLY A 257 15.92 12.96 29.18
N SER A 258 15.42 13.67 30.20
CA SER A 258 14.29 13.22 31.04
C SER A 258 12.94 13.30 30.30
N GLY A 259 12.87 14.15 29.27
CA GLY A 259 11.83 14.19 28.24
C GLY A 259 12.47 14.50 26.89
N TYR A 260 11.87 15.36 26.07
CA TYR A 260 12.50 15.88 24.86
C TYR A 260 12.75 17.38 24.97
N ASP A 261 14.00 17.75 25.21
CA ASP A 261 14.40 19.14 25.38
C ASP A 261 14.69 19.78 24.03
N GLU A 262 14.23 21.01 23.85
CA GLU A 262 14.54 21.77 22.63
C GLU A 262 16.03 22.15 22.64
N ALA A 263 16.71 21.87 21.54
CA ALA A 263 18.16 21.96 21.46
C ALA A 263 18.60 22.78 20.23
N PRO A 264 19.78 23.44 20.29
CA PRO A 264 20.34 24.10 19.12
C PRO A 264 20.83 23.08 18.09
N ALA A 265 20.97 23.50 16.83
CA ALA A 265 21.40 22.62 15.73
C ALA A 265 22.74 21.92 15.97
N ARG A 266 23.69 22.60 16.61
CA ARG A 266 25.00 22.03 16.98
C ARG A 266 24.88 20.80 17.88
N ALA A 267 23.88 20.75 18.76
CA ALA A 267 23.66 19.60 19.63
C ALA A 267 23.14 18.36 18.87
N ALA A 268 22.47 18.57 17.73
CA ALA A 268 21.99 17.48 16.87
C ALA A 268 23.07 16.90 15.96
N CYS A 269 24.24 17.56 15.81
CA CYS A 269 25.34 17.08 14.98
C CYS A 269 25.89 15.72 15.39
N ARG A 270 25.71 15.32 16.66
CA ARG A 270 26.08 13.98 17.15
C ARG A 270 25.16 12.87 16.62
N PHE A 271 24.00 13.22 16.07
CA PHE A 271 23.00 12.28 15.56
C PHE A 271 22.80 12.38 14.05
N LEU A 272 22.94 13.58 13.47
CA LEU A 272 22.65 13.85 12.06
C LEU A 272 23.73 14.73 11.43
N PRO A 273 24.10 14.48 10.16
CA PRO A 273 24.99 15.34 9.41
C PRO A 273 24.23 16.59 8.91
N LEU A 274 24.10 17.61 9.77
CA LEU A 274 23.46 18.89 9.42
C LEU A 274 24.48 19.85 8.79
N LYS A 275 24.01 20.83 8.00
CA LYS A 275 24.88 21.87 7.37
C LYS A 275 25.60 22.79 8.35
N SER A 276 25.14 22.84 9.60
CA SER A 276 25.74 23.64 10.69
C SER A 276 26.63 22.80 11.61
N CYS A 277 26.93 21.57 11.17
CA CYS A 277 28.06 20.77 11.58
C CYS A 277 29.18 21.05 10.55
#